data_AF-A0A9X2XTX7-F1
#
_entry.id   AF-A0A9X2XTX7-F1
#
_cell.length_a   1.000
_cell.length_b   1.000
_cell.length_c   1.000
_cell.angle_alpha   90.00
_cell.angle_beta   90.00
_cell.angle_gamma   90.00
#
_symmetry.space_group_name_H-M   'P 1'
#
loop_
_entity.id
_entity.type
_entity.pdbx_description
1 polymer ?
#
loop_
_entity_poly.entity_id
_entity_poly.type
_entity_poly.pdbx_seq_one_letter_code
_entity_poly.pdbx_strand_id
1 'polypeptide(L)'
;MSNEEGMVVYSSKFNRYGISFTMTTANNIDSQITGYVCSMPQELQQVGLPVTISGVLKRFNQEENIKPEIGGQDLYYLATNQIIKRQ
;
A
#
# COMPACT_ATOMS: atom_id res chain seq x y z
N MET A 1 2.15 -16.20 6.00
CA MET A 1 1.93 -14.75 5.87
C MET A 1 3.16 -14.21 5.16
N SER A 2 2.97 -13.66 3.96
CA SER A 2 4.06 -13.19 3.11
C SER A 2 4.52 -11.83 3.62
N ASN A 3 5.82 -11.66 3.83
CA ASN A 3 6.41 -10.35 4.00
C ASN A 3 6.64 -9.78 2.60
N GLU A 4 6.07 -8.63 2.31
CA GLU A 4 6.21 -7.98 1.00
C GLU A 4 7.15 -6.78 1.13
N GLU A 5 7.90 -6.52 0.07
CA GLU A 5 8.83 -5.39 -0.01
C GLU A 5 8.19 -4.27 -0.81
N GLY A 6 8.31 -3.04 -0.29
CA GLY A 6 7.71 -1.90 -0.94
C GLY A 6 8.40 -0.59 -0.61
N MET A 7 7.83 0.46 -1.17
CA MET A 7 8.29 1.83 -1.02
C MET A 7 7.18 2.68 -0.45
N VAL A 8 7.52 3.54 0.51
CA VAL A 8 6.59 4.51 1.05
C VAL A 8 6.24 5.53 -0.03
N VAL A 9 4.96 5.72 -0.25
CA VAL A 9 4.38 6.73 -1.14
C VAL A 9 3.43 7.63 -0.36
N TYR A 10 3.16 8.81 -0.89
CA TYR A 10 2.17 9.71 -0.32
C TYR A 10 1.18 10.12 -1.40
N SER A 11 -0.12 9.95 -1.12
CA SER A 11 -1.20 10.43 -1.97
C SER A 11 -1.68 11.78 -1.45
N SER A 12 -1.45 12.83 -2.23
CA SER A 12 -1.97 14.17 -1.97
C SER A 12 -3.49 14.22 -2.05
N LYS A 13 -4.11 13.41 -2.91
CA LYS A 13 -5.57 13.33 -3.07
C LYS A 13 -6.27 12.84 -1.80
N PHE A 14 -5.72 11.81 -1.17
CA PHE A 14 -6.28 11.23 0.05
C PHE A 14 -5.66 11.79 1.33
N ASN A 15 -4.62 12.63 1.21
CA ASN A 15 -3.79 13.09 2.30
C ASN A 15 -3.32 11.91 3.18
N ARG A 16 -2.82 10.84 2.55
CA ARG A 16 -2.45 9.59 3.21
C ARG A 16 -1.14 9.03 2.69
N TYR A 17 -0.37 8.46 3.61
CA TYR A 17 0.74 7.59 3.27
C TYR A 17 0.25 6.21 2.85
N GLY A 18 0.98 5.60 1.94
CA GLY A 18 0.75 4.24 1.49
C GLY A 18 2.07 3.56 1.19
N ILE A 19 1.96 2.29 0.80
CA ILE A 19 3.11 1.47 0.45
C ILE A 19 2.83 0.89 -0.92
N SER A 20 3.70 1.21 -1.88
CA SER A 20 3.70 0.62 -3.21
C SER A 20 4.56 -0.63 -3.19
N PHE A 21 4.00 -1.77 -3.60
CA PHE A 21 4.73 -3.03 -3.70
C PHE A 21 4.22 -3.85 -4.88
N THR A 22 5.05 -4.77 -5.35
CA THR A 22 4.70 -5.68 -6.44
C THR A 22 4.15 -6.96 -5.85
N MET A 23 2.96 -7.38 -6.28
CA MET A 23 2.38 -8.64 -5.86
C MET A 23 2.36 -9.61 -7.04
N THR A 24 3.09 -10.72 -6.90
CA THR A 24 3.04 -11.83 -7.86
C THR A 24 1.92 -12.76 -7.43
N THR A 25 0.81 -12.77 -8.17
CA THR A 25 -0.25 -13.77 -7.95
C THR A 25 -0.07 -14.93 -8.90
N ALA A 26 -0.50 -16.13 -8.51
CA ALA A 26 -0.26 -17.38 -9.24
C ALA A 26 -0.69 -17.38 -10.73
N ASN A 27 -1.49 -16.40 -11.16
CA ASN A 27 -2.02 -16.28 -12.51
C ASN A 27 -1.76 -14.93 -13.20
N ASN A 28 -0.97 -14.00 -12.63
CA ASN A 28 -0.76 -12.68 -13.25
C ASN A 28 0.70 -12.19 -13.21
N ILE A 29 1.03 -11.44 -14.26
CA ILE A 29 2.19 -10.55 -14.39
C ILE A 29 2.28 -9.66 -13.13
N ASP A 30 3.52 -9.44 -12.67
CA ASP A 30 3.89 -8.54 -11.58
C ASP A 30 3.01 -7.29 -11.55
N SER A 31 2.04 -7.28 -10.63
CA SER A 31 1.05 -6.21 -10.54
C SER A 31 1.49 -5.26 -9.44
N GLN A 32 1.68 -3.98 -9.79
CA GLN A 32 2.00 -2.95 -8.81
C GLN A 32 0.73 -2.56 -8.06
N ILE A 33 0.77 -2.71 -6.73
CA ILE A 33 -0.33 -2.38 -5.83
C ILE A 33 0.12 -1.26 -4.90
N THR A 34 -0.77 -0.29 -4.67
CA THR A 34 -0.60 0.70 -3.59
C THR A 34 -1.60 0.41 -2.48
N GLY A 35 -1.08 0.06 -1.31
CA GLY A 35 -1.85 -0.12 -0.10
C GLY A 35 -1.79 1.12 0.78
N TYR A 36 -2.90 1.82 0.99
CA TYR A 36 -2.94 2.95 1.91
C TYR A 36 -3.08 2.46 3.35
N VAL A 37 -2.30 3.05 4.25
CA VAL A 37 -2.34 2.73 5.68
C VAL A 37 -3.19 3.76 6.43
N CYS A 38 -3.88 3.35 7.49
CA CYS A 38 -4.62 4.30 8.34
C CYS A 38 -3.69 5.28 9.07
N SER A 39 -2.57 4.78 9.59
CA SER A 39 -1.60 5.58 10.33
C SER A 39 -0.20 5.03 10.06
N MET A 40 0.63 5.81 9.38
CA MET A 40 2.05 5.48 9.21
C MET A 40 2.84 6.05 10.39
N PRO A 41 3.69 5.25 11.07
CA PRO A 41 4.61 5.77 12.09
C PRO A 41 5.43 6.94 11.56
N GLN A 42 5.63 7.99 12.36
CA GLN A 42 6.27 9.23 11.93
C GLN A 42 7.69 9.00 11.37
N GLU A 43 8.44 8.07 11.96
CA GLU A 43 9.77 7.65 11.50
C GLU A 43 9.79 7.00 10.11
N LEU A 44 8.63 6.55 9.60
CA LEU A 44 8.46 5.92 8.30
C LEU A 44 7.77 6.85 7.28
N GLN A 45 7.37 8.07 7.67
CA GLN A 45 6.67 9.04 6.81
C GLN A 45 7.61 9.75 5.81
N GLN A 46 8.50 8.99 5.17
CA GLN A 46 9.45 9.49 4.19
C GLN A 46 9.17 8.84 2.84
N VAL A 47 8.73 9.64 1.86
CA VAL A 47 8.50 9.15 0.50
C VAL A 47 9.79 8.57 -0.08
N GLY A 48 9.69 7.41 -0.70
CA GLY A 48 10.84 6.68 -1.22
C GLY A 48 11.60 5.87 -0.18
N LEU A 49 11.12 5.77 1.07
CA LEU A 49 11.72 4.91 2.08
C LEU A 49 11.41 3.43 1.76
N PRO A 50 12.43 2.56 1.62
CA PRO A 50 12.21 1.14 1.46
C PRO A 50 11.75 0.52 2.79
N VAL A 51 10.67 -0.26 2.72
CA VAL A 51 10.08 -0.92 3.88
C VAL A 51 9.73 -2.37 3.56
N THR A 52 9.75 -3.22 4.58
CA THR A 52 9.14 -4.55 4.54
C THR A 52 7.83 -4.49 5.31
N ILE A 53 6.77 -5.02 4.71
CA ILE A 53 5.42 -5.01 5.28
C ILE A 53 4.93 -6.42 5.53
N SER A 54 4.12 -6.57 6.57
CA SER A 54 3.25 -7.72 6.75
C SER A 54 1.84 -7.24 7.04
N GLY A 55 0.85 -7.87 6.42
CA GLY A 55 -0.54 -7.42 6.56
C GLY A 55 -1.50 -8.10 5.59
N VAL A 56 -2.71 -7.55 5.52
CA VAL A 56 -3.76 -8.01 4.61
C VAL A 56 -4.24 -6.83 3.77
N LEU A 57 -4.19 -7.01 2.44
CA LEU A 57 -4.85 -6.12 1.51
C LEU A 57 -6.36 -6.35 1.57
N LYS A 58 -7.10 -5.29 1.89
CA LYS A 58 -8.56 -5.27 1.79
C LYS A 58 -8.92 -4.36 0.62
N ARG A 59 -9.79 -4.83 -0.28
CA ARG A 59 -10.35 -3.94 -1.30
C ARG A 59 -11.10 -2.81 -0.59
N PHE A 60 -10.99 -1.59 -1.09
CA PHE A 60 -11.86 -0.51 -0.62
C PHE A 60 -13.31 -0.95 -0.85
N ASN A 61 -14.14 -0.93 0.19
CA ASN A 61 -15.57 -1.16 0.03
C ASN A 61 -16.15 0.00 -0.80
N GLN A 62 -17.15 -0.30 -1.65
CA GLN A 62 -17.88 0.72 -2.41
C GLN A 62 -18.48 1.82 -1.52
N GLU A 63 -18.68 1.53 -0.23
CA GLU A 63 -19.21 2.44 0.78
C GLU A 63 -18.22 3.55 1.20
N GLU A 64 -16.91 3.37 1.05
CA GLU A 64 -15.91 4.37 1.47
C GLU A 64 -15.70 5.50 0.45
N ASN A 65 -16.46 5.53 -0.65
CA ASN A 65 -16.55 6.65 -1.60
C ASN A 65 -15.21 7.19 -2.14
N ILE A 66 -14.17 6.35 -2.13
CA ILE A 66 -12.84 6.66 -2.67
C ILE A 66 -12.82 6.26 -4.15
N LYS A 67 -12.96 7.26 -5.04
CA LYS A 67 -12.89 7.03 -6.49
C LYS A 67 -11.43 6.90 -6.96
N PRO A 68 -11.07 5.86 -7.73
CA PRO A 68 -9.77 5.78 -8.40
C PRO A 68 -9.60 6.94 -9.39
N GLU A 69 -8.36 7.44 -9.55
CA GLU A 69 -8.04 8.56 -10.45
C GLU A 69 -7.82 8.12 -11.89
N ILE A 70 -7.41 6.86 -12.06
CA ILE A 70 -7.07 6.28 -13.36
C ILE A 70 -7.95 5.05 -13.54
N GLY A 71 -8.59 4.94 -14.71
CA GLY A 71 -9.32 3.72 -15.09
C GLY A 71 -8.38 2.53 -15.09
N GLY A 72 -8.69 1.49 -14.30
CA GLY A 72 -7.87 0.28 -14.17
C GLY A 72 -6.93 0.23 -12.95
N GLN A 73 -6.95 1.23 -12.07
CA GLN A 73 -6.19 1.17 -10.81
C GLN A 73 -7.02 0.51 -9.70
N ASP A 74 -6.59 -0.66 -9.23
CA ASP A 74 -7.17 -1.28 -8.04
C ASP A 74 -6.62 -0.62 -6.76
N LEU A 75 -7.50 0.01 -5.99
CA LEU A 75 -7.15 0.60 -4.71
C LEU A 75 -7.40 -0.42 -3.59
N TYR A 76 -6.45 -0.52 -2.66
CA TYR A 76 -6.56 -1.39 -1.49
C TYR A 76 -6.23 -0.63 -0.21
N TYR A 77 -6.97 -0.92 0.85
CA TYR A 77 -6.60 -0.60 2.21
C TYR A 77 -5.61 -1.66 2.72
N LEU A 78 -4.45 -1.23 3.19
CA LEU A 78 -3.45 -2.13 3.76
C LEU A 78 -3.62 -2.16 5.29
N ALA A 79 -4.23 -3.24 5.78
CA ALA A 79 -4.26 -3.55 7.20
C ALA A 79 -2.90 -4.14 7.59
N THR A 80 -1.94 -3.27 7.93
CA THR A 80 -0.59 -3.68 8.34
C THR A 80 -0.59 -4.24 9.75
N ASN A 81 0.02 -5.40 9.94
CA ASN A 81 0.43 -5.90 11.25
C ASN A 81 1.80 -5.33 11.63
N GLN A 82 2.69 -5.17 10.65
CA GLN A 82 4.03 -4.63 10.85
C GLN A 82 4.53 -3.89 9.60
N ILE A 83 5.27 -2.81 9.83
CA ILE A 83 6.06 -2.09 8.82
C ILE A 83 7.46 -1.93 9.40
N ILE A 84 8.48 -2.41 8.69
CA ILE A 84 9.87 -2.37 9.14
C ILE A 84 10.68 -1.57 8.11
N LYS A 85 11.42 -0.57 8.57
CA LYS A 85 12.39 0.15 7.74
C LYS A 85 13.48 -0.81 7.25
N ARG A 86 13.77 -0.79 5.94
CA ARG A 86 14.98 -1.43 5.43
C ARG A 86 16.18 -0.49 5.56
N GLN A 87 17.29 -1.07 6.01
CA GLN A 87 18.60 -0.42 6.03
C GLN A 87 19.27 -0.52 4.66
#